data_AF-A0A1L4BMJ3-F1
#
_entry.id   AF-A0A1L4BMJ3-F1
#
_cell.length_a   1.000
_cell.length_b   1.000
_cell.length_c   1.000
_cell.angle_alpha   90.00
_cell.angle_beta   90.00
_cell.angle_gamma   90.00
#
_symmetry.space_group_name_H-M   'P 1'
#
loop_
_entity.id
_entity.type
_entity.pdbx_description
1 polymer ?
#
loop_
_entity_poly.entity_id
_entity_poly.type
_entity_poly.pdbx_seq_one_letter_code
_entity_poly.pdbx_strand_id
1 'polypeptide(L)'
;MNMDEIAKKLAGLGLPGIILVVLAVASAGSNAAIVAALTAAGGPFGIVGGIGLLGLVGVVGDTVGAYGIEAILKAVYSERTKNESVRALVKEINDLPISDELKTKLISHVESEPNTATEAEVVEEPRTVEIVDEDEEVAVEA
;
A
#
# COMPACT_ATOMS: atom_id res chain seq x y z
N MET A 1 12.26 -13.81 -10.93
CA MET A 1 11.00 -13.17 -10.49
C MET A 1 10.72 -12.06 -11.46
N ASN A 2 9.52 -12.01 -12.02
CA ASN A 2 9.20 -11.03 -13.05
C ASN A 2 8.71 -9.72 -12.42
N MET A 3 8.82 -8.60 -13.15
CA MET A 3 8.46 -7.27 -12.63
C MET A 3 7.03 -7.22 -12.08
N ASP A 4 6.07 -7.88 -12.73
CA ASP A 4 4.68 -7.93 -12.27
C ASP A 4 4.51 -8.65 -10.93
N GLU A 5 5.26 -9.74 -10.69
CA GLU A 5 5.20 -10.46 -9.42
C GLU A 5 5.79 -9.63 -8.27
N ILE A 6 6.86 -8.90 -8.57
CA ILE A 6 7.53 -8.01 -7.61
C ILE A 6 6.61 -6.84 -7.29
N ALA A 7 6.01 -6.22 -8.31
CA ALA A 7 5.03 -5.16 -8.16
C ALA A 7 3.84 -5.61 -7.31
N LYS A 8 3.31 -6.83 -7.56
CA LYS A 8 2.21 -7.39 -6.76
C LYS A 8 2.57 -7.64 -5.31
N LYS A 9 3.78 -8.14 -5.03
CA LYS A 9 4.25 -8.33 -3.66
C LYS A 9 4.45 -7.00 -2.94
N LEU A 10 5.07 -6.02 -3.59
CA LEU A 10 5.26 -4.69 -3.03
C LEU A 10 3.93 -3.96 -2.80
N ALA A 11 2.99 -4.07 -3.74
CA ALA A 11 1.63 -3.54 -3.59
C ALA A 11 0.88 -4.20 -2.43
N GLY A 12 1.04 -5.52 -2.25
CA GLY A 12 0.49 -6.25 -1.10
C GLY A 12 1.09 -5.85 0.25
N LEU A 13 2.28 -5.25 0.28
CA LEU A 13 2.84 -4.63 1.48
C LEU A 13 2.28 -3.22 1.72
N GLY A 14 1.63 -2.60 0.75
CA GLY A 14 1.13 -1.21 0.81
C GLY A 14 2.26 -0.18 0.89
N LEU A 15 2.01 0.91 1.62
CA LEU A 15 2.98 1.99 1.83
C LEU A 15 4.35 1.49 2.37
N PRO A 16 4.43 0.56 3.34
CA PRO A 16 5.70 -0.04 3.76
C PRO A 16 6.55 -0.61 2.61
N GLY A 17 5.91 -1.20 1.59
CA GLY A 17 6.62 -1.72 0.41
C GLY A 17 7.23 -0.60 -0.45
N ILE A 18 6.52 0.51 -0.60
CA ILE A 18 7.00 1.68 -1.35
C ILE A 18 8.17 2.35 -0.62
N ILE A 19 8.05 2.52 0.70
CA ILE A 19 9.13 3.04 1.54
C ILE A 19 10.38 2.16 1.45
N LEU A 20 10.22 0.83 1.43
CA LEU A 20 11.34 -0.10 1.23
C LEU A 20 12.06 0.17 -0.08
N VAL A 21 11.34 0.34 -1.20
CA VAL A 21 11.97 0.64 -2.50
C VAL A 21 12.73 1.97 -2.44
N VAL A 22 12.10 3.03 -1.94
CA VAL A 22 12.75 4.35 -1.83
C VAL A 22 14.00 4.29 -0.96
N LEU A 23 13.94 3.61 0.18
CA LEU A 23 15.07 3.44 1.08
C LEU A 23 16.18 2.56 0.47
N ALA A 24 15.83 1.50 -0.23
CA ALA A 24 16.79 0.63 -0.90
C ALA A 24 17.63 1.44 -1.89
N VAL A 25 16.98 2.32 -2.68
CA VAL A 25 17.67 3.23 -3.60
C VAL A 25 18.49 4.29 -2.87
N ALA A 26 17.98 4.83 -1.76
CA ALA A 26 18.67 5.88 -1.00
C ALA A 26 19.85 5.37 -0.15
N SER A 27 19.91 4.08 0.17
CA SER A 27 20.83 3.52 1.18
C SER A 27 22.32 3.50 0.81
N ALA A 28 22.68 3.86 -0.43
CA ALA A 28 24.06 4.11 -0.90
C ALA A 28 25.13 3.04 -0.52
N GLY A 29 24.74 1.81 -0.19
CA GLY A 29 25.65 0.68 -0.02
C GLY A 29 26.46 0.61 1.28
N SER A 30 26.03 1.25 2.38
CA SER A 30 26.69 1.06 3.68
C SER A 30 26.26 -0.24 4.37
N ASN A 31 26.98 -1.33 4.12
CA ASN A 31 26.61 -2.69 4.56
C ASN A 31 26.40 -2.81 6.08
N ALA A 32 27.21 -2.14 6.90
CA ALA A 32 27.10 -2.24 8.36
C ALA A 32 25.86 -1.52 8.92
N ALA A 33 25.54 -0.34 8.39
CA ALA A 33 24.36 0.42 8.79
C ALA A 33 23.07 -0.28 8.34
N ILE A 34 23.08 -0.88 7.14
CA ILE A 34 21.95 -1.64 6.61
C ILE A 34 21.65 -2.85 7.51
N VAL A 35 22.66 -3.65 7.89
CA VAL A 35 22.45 -4.83 8.76
C VAL A 35 21.91 -4.46 10.14
N ALA A 36 22.40 -3.36 10.74
CA ALA A 36 21.91 -2.88 12.03
C ALA A 36 20.47 -2.36 11.94
N ALA A 37 20.20 -1.53 10.92
CA ALA A 37 18.85 -1.03 10.64
C ALA A 37 17.87 -2.17 10.37
N LEU A 38 18.30 -3.21 9.67
CA LEU A 38 17.45 -4.37 9.36
C LEU A 38 17.20 -5.27 10.55
N THR A 39 18.20 -5.44 11.41
CA THR A 39 18.04 -6.19 12.66
C THR A 39 17.07 -5.47 13.58
N ALA A 40 17.13 -4.14 13.62
CA ALA A 40 16.16 -3.31 14.34
C ALA A 40 14.77 -3.32 13.67
N ALA A 41 14.70 -3.27 12.34
CA ALA A 41 13.45 -3.25 11.56
C ALA A 41 12.77 -4.63 11.44
N GLY A 42 13.52 -5.73 11.61
CA GLY A 42 13.00 -7.10 11.61
C GLY A 42 12.04 -7.40 12.76
N GLY A 43 12.00 -6.52 13.78
CA GLY A 43 10.97 -6.51 14.82
C GLY A 43 10.91 -7.84 15.61
N PRO A 44 9.71 -8.27 16.05
CA PRO A 44 9.55 -9.49 16.86
C PRO A 44 9.94 -10.78 16.14
N PHE A 45 10.11 -10.74 14.81
CA PHE A 45 10.56 -11.88 14.01
C PHE A 45 12.09 -12.06 14.01
N GLY A 46 12.84 -11.14 14.63
CA GLY A 46 14.28 -11.23 14.84
C GLY A 46 15.05 -11.52 13.55
N ILE A 47 15.97 -12.49 13.62
CA ILE A 47 16.85 -12.87 12.50
C ILE A 47 16.04 -13.39 11.30
N VAL A 48 14.93 -14.09 11.52
CA VAL A 48 14.10 -14.62 10.42
C VAL A 48 13.46 -13.47 9.64
N GLY A 49 12.92 -12.48 10.37
CA GLY A 49 12.42 -11.24 9.76
C GLY A 49 13.51 -10.48 9.02
N GLY A 50 14.69 -10.34 9.64
CA GLY A 50 15.85 -9.70 9.03
C GLY A 50 16.29 -10.38 7.72
N ILE A 51 16.41 -11.71 7.68
CA ILE A 51 16.77 -12.45 6.46
C ILE A 51 15.68 -12.32 5.39
N GLY A 52 14.41 -12.39 5.78
CA GLY A 52 13.29 -12.17 4.85
C GLY A 52 13.34 -10.79 4.21
N LEU A 53 13.62 -9.77 5.02
CA LEU A 53 13.76 -8.39 4.55
C LEU A 53 15.02 -8.21 3.68
N LEU A 54 16.16 -8.86 3.99
CA LEU A 54 17.35 -8.88 3.12
C LEU A 54 17.03 -9.49 1.76
N GLY A 55 16.28 -10.61 1.74
CA GLY A 55 15.86 -11.25 0.50
C GLY A 55 15.00 -10.32 -0.35
N LEU A 56 14.03 -9.63 0.26
CA LEU A 56 13.20 -8.63 -0.41
C LEU A 56 14.03 -7.46 -0.95
N VAL A 57 14.93 -6.90 -0.14
CA VAL A 57 15.80 -5.77 -0.55
C VAL A 57 16.73 -6.18 -1.68
N GLY A 58 17.29 -7.40 -1.66
CA GLY A 58 18.12 -7.93 -2.74
C GLY A 58 17.35 -8.02 -4.06
N VAL A 59 16.15 -8.63 -4.04
CA VAL A 59 15.28 -8.72 -5.22
C VAL A 59 14.90 -7.33 -5.73
N VAL A 60 14.52 -6.41 -4.84
CA VAL A 60 14.20 -5.02 -5.21
C VAL A 60 15.42 -4.32 -5.80
N GLY A 61 16.62 -4.51 -5.23
CA GLY A 61 17.87 -3.95 -5.74
C GLY A 61 18.18 -4.40 -7.16
N ASP A 62 18.06 -5.69 -7.45
CA ASP A 62 18.23 -6.24 -8.80
C ASP A 62 17.21 -5.63 -9.77
N THR A 63 15.97 -5.48 -9.32
CA THR A 63 14.88 -4.91 -10.14
C THR A 63 15.13 -3.42 -10.43
N VAL A 64 15.55 -2.65 -9.42
CA VAL A 64 15.90 -1.24 -9.58
C VAL A 64 17.06 -1.09 -10.56
N GLY A 65 18.08 -1.93 -10.45
CA GLY A 65 19.22 -1.93 -11.38
C GLY A 65 18.81 -2.22 -12.82
N ALA A 66 17.80 -3.08 -13.02
CA ALA A 66 17.33 -3.49 -14.35
C ALA A 66 16.31 -2.50 -14.99
N TYR A 67 15.38 -1.95 -14.21
CA TYR A 67 14.23 -1.19 -14.73
C TYR A 67 14.18 0.28 -14.27
N GLY A 68 14.94 0.62 -13.23
CA GLY A 68 14.88 1.94 -12.59
C GLY A 68 13.70 2.10 -11.62
N ILE A 69 13.80 3.10 -10.74
CA ILE A 69 12.82 3.36 -9.68
C ILE A 69 11.45 3.77 -10.24
N GLU A 70 11.41 4.57 -11.32
CA GLU A 70 10.17 5.08 -11.89
C GLU A 70 9.27 3.95 -12.40
N ALA A 71 9.83 2.99 -13.14
CA ALA A 71 9.09 1.86 -13.68
C ALA A 71 8.51 0.97 -12.57
N ILE A 72 9.29 0.73 -11.51
CA ILE A 72 8.86 -0.08 -10.37
C ILE A 72 7.72 0.59 -9.63
N LEU A 73 7.84 1.88 -9.30
CA LEU A 73 6.79 2.60 -8.59
C LEU A 73 5.51 2.68 -9.42
N LYS A 74 5.59 2.92 -10.74
CA LYS A 74 4.42 2.86 -11.63
C LYS A 74 3.74 1.51 -11.59
N ALA A 75 4.50 0.42 -11.69
CA ALA A 75 3.95 -0.93 -11.63
C ALA A 75 3.27 -1.24 -10.28
N VAL A 76 3.87 -0.81 -9.17
CA VAL A 76 3.29 -0.97 -7.83
C VAL A 76 1.99 -0.18 -7.70
N TYR A 77 1.97 1.08 -8.14
CA TYR A 77 0.77 1.91 -8.07
C TYR A 77 -0.33 1.41 -9.02
N SER A 78 0.00 0.87 -10.19
CA SER A 78 -0.96 0.18 -11.08
C SER A 78 -1.61 -1.05 -10.45
N GLU A 79 -0.95 -1.74 -9.53
CA GLU A 79 -1.59 -2.82 -8.78
C GLU A 79 -2.47 -2.28 -7.64
N ARG A 80 -2.07 -1.17 -7.01
CA ARG A 80 -2.83 -0.56 -5.90
C ARG A 80 -4.08 0.20 -6.36
N THR A 81 -4.10 0.78 -7.56
CA THR A 81 -5.33 1.40 -8.14
C THR A 81 -6.50 0.42 -8.25
N LYS A 82 -6.22 -0.89 -8.29
CA LYS A 82 -7.25 -1.95 -8.31
C LYS A 82 -7.98 -2.12 -6.98
N ASN A 83 -7.36 -1.72 -5.87
CA ASN A 83 -7.88 -1.96 -4.52
C ASN A 83 -8.10 -0.66 -3.72
N GLU A 84 -7.60 0.47 -4.20
CA GLU A 84 -7.60 1.75 -3.49
C GLU A 84 -8.00 2.90 -4.40
N SER A 85 -8.62 3.94 -3.81
CA SER A 85 -9.04 5.11 -4.56
C SER A 85 -7.84 5.93 -5.06
N VAL A 86 -7.94 6.45 -6.28
CA VAL A 86 -6.94 7.37 -6.87
C VAL A 86 -6.64 8.54 -5.94
N ARG A 87 -7.66 9.11 -5.29
CA ARG A 87 -7.48 10.23 -4.35
C ARG A 87 -6.57 9.87 -3.17
N ALA A 88 -6.72 8.68 -2.61
CA ALA A 88 -5.87 8.21 -1.52
C ALA A 88 -4.42 8.01 -2.00
N LEU A 89 -4.24 7.41 -3.17
CA LEU A 89 -2.92 7.18 -3.76
C LEU A 89 -2.21 8.49 -4.11
N VAL A 90 -2.91 9.47 -4.68
CA VAL A 90 -2.34 10.80 -4.98
C VAL A 90 -1.90 11.51 -3.70
N LYS A 91 -2.68 11.43 -2.62
CA LYS A 91 -2.28 12.00 -1.32
C LYS A 91 -1.01 11.31 -0.80
N GLU A 92 -0.98 9.98 -0.86
CA GLU A 92 0.19 9.18 -0.45
C GLU A 92 1.45 9.56 -1.26
N ILE A 93 1.34 9.68 -2.59
CA ILE A 93 2.47 10.06 -3.47
C ILE A 93 3.03 11.44 -3.11
N ASN A 94 2.17 12.39 -2.74
CA ASN A 94 2.61 13.73 -2.33
C ASN A 94 3.44 13.70 -1.04
N ASP A 95 3.10 12.81 -0.10
CA ASP A 95 3.80 12.65 1.18
C ASP A 95 5.12 11.85 1.06
N LEU A 96 5.40 11.23 -0.09
CA LEU A 96 6.63 10.46 -0.29
C LEU A 96 7.89 11.37 -0.32
N PRO A 97 9.00 10.95 0.30
CA PRO A 97 10.28 11.65 0.26
C PRO A 97 11.05 11.36 -1.05
N ILE A 98 10.42 11.69 -2.18
CA ILE A 98 10.98 11.55 -3.54
C ILE A 98 10.97 12.90 -4.26
N SER A 99 11.64 12.99 -5.42
CA SER A 99 11.68 14.23 -6.21
C SER A 99 10.29 14.62 -6.75
N ASP A 100 10.03 15.92 -6.85
CA ASP A 100 8.76 16.44 -7.35
C ASP A 100 8.48 15.98 -8.79
N GLU A 101 9.51 15.87 -9.63
CA GLU A 101 9.39 15.32 -10.98
C GLU A 101 8.80 13.90 -10.96
N LEU A 102 9.31 13.04 -10.06
CA LEU A 102 8.84 11.67 -9.95
C LEU A 102 7.41 11.62 -9.40
N LYS A 103 7.06 12.50 -8.46
CA LYS A 103 5.67 12.65 -7.96
C LYS A 103 4.72 12.99 -9.10
N THR A 104 5.04 13.99 -9.91
CA THR A 104 4.20 14.40 -11.05
C THR A 104 3.98 13.24 -12.03
N LYS A 105 5.05 12.50 -12.37
CA LYS A 105 4.93 11.33 -13.26
C LYS A 105 4.04 10.24 -12.67
N LEU A 106 4.16 9.96 -11.37
CA LEU A 106 3.35 8.93 -10.70
C LEU A 106 1.88 9.35 -10.61
N ILE A 107 1.60 10.60 -10.25
CA ILE A 107 0.22 11.13 -10.20
C ILE A 107 -0.41 11.03 -11.58
N SER A 108 0.27 11.50 -12.63
CA SER A 108 -0.25 11.42 -14.00
C SER A 108 -0.53 9.98 -14.44
N HIS A 109 0.30 9.03 -14.02
CA HIS A 109 0.13 7.61 -14.31
C HIS A 109 -1.12 7.05 -13.62
N VAL A 110 -1.27 7.29 -12.31
CA VAL A 110 -2.40 6.82 -11.50
C VAL A 110 -3.72 7.42 -11.96
N GLU A 111 -3.74 8.68 -12.40
CA GLU A 111 -4.93 9.35 -12.93
C GLU A 111 -5.31 8.87 -14.33
N SER A 112 -4.33 8.42 -15.13
CA SER A 112 -4.56 7.92 -16.49
C SER A 112 -5.01 6.46 -16.56
N GLU A 113 -4.78 5.69 -15.49
CA GLU A 113 -5.21 4.29 -15.41
C GLU A 113 -6.75 4.24 -15.30
N PRO A 114 -7.44 3.49 -16.18
CA PRO A 114 -8.89 3.38 -16.13
C PRO A 114 -9.30 2.66 -14.84
N ASN A 115 -9.77 3.43 -13.86
CA ASN A 115 -10.39 2.91 -12.64
C ASN A 115 -11.54 1.96 -13.00
N THR A 116 -11.34 0.65 -12.82
CA THR A 116 -12.47 -0.30 -12.65
C THR A 116 -12.91 -0.28 -11.19
N ALA A 117 -13.22 0.90 -10.69
CA ALA A 117 -13.84 1.13 -9.40
C ALA A 117 -14.85 2.25 -9.58
N THR A 118 -15.93 1.93 -10.29
CA THR A 118 -17.18 2.67 -10.19
C THR A 118 -17.60 2.69 -8.73
N GLU A 119 -17.60 3.89 -8.15
CA GLU A 119 -18.70 4.43 -7.37
C GLU A 119 -19.50 3.40 -6.55
N ALA A 120 -19.08 3.22 -5.30
CA ALA A 120 -19.97 2.82 -4.22
C ALA A 120 -19.53 3.56 -2.95
N GLU A 121 -19.58 4.89 -2.99
CA GLU A 121 -19.86 5.65 -1.77
C GLU A 121 -21.29 5.32 -1.35
N VAL A 122 -21.46 4.21 -0.60
CA VAL A 122 -22.66 4.04 0.22
C VAL A 122 -22.44 4.90 1.46
N VAL A 123 -22.75 6.18 1.32
CA VAL A 123 -23.18 7.01 2.44
C VAL A 123 -24.49 6.37 2.93
N GLU A 124 -24.42 5.47 3.92
CA GLU A 124 -25.64 5.05 4.63
C GLU A 124 -26.18 6.27 5.38
N GLU A 125 -27.12 6.97 4.75
CA GLU A 125 -28.04 7.87 5.44
C GLU A 125 -28.66 7.12 6.63
N PRO A 126 -28.73 7.72 7.82
CA PRO A 126 -29.22 7.05 9.01
C PRO A 126 -30.68 6.61 8.77
N ARG A 127 -30.90 5.29 8.73
CA ARG A 127 -32.25 4.72 8.66
C ARG A 127 -32.99 5.08 9.94
N THR A 128 -34.00 5.94 9.81
CA THR A 128 -34.97 6.17 10.88
C THR A 128 -35.67 4.86 11.17
N VAL A 129 -35.40 4.27 12.34
CA VAL A 129 -36.16 3.15 12.86
C VAL A 129 -37.45 3.73 13.44
N GLU A 130 -38.57 3.55 12.76
CA GLU A 130 -39.89 3.72 13.38
C GLU A 130 -40.02 2.67 14.48
N ILE A 131 -40.05 3.13 15.73
CA ILE A 131 -40.40 2.32 16.88
C ILE A 131 -41.93 2.14 16.79
N VAL A 132 -42.37 0.93 16.45
CA VAL A 132 -43.76 0.54 16.68
C VAL A 132 -43.81 0.09 18.13
N ASP A 133 -44.34 0.97 18.98
CA ASP A 133 -44.74 0.61 20.34
C ASP A 133 -45.92 -0.36 20.22
N GLU A 134 -45.65 -1.67 20.28
CA GLU A 134 -46.70 -2.66 20.52
C GLU A 134 -47.00 -2.65 22.02
N ASP A 135 -47.96 -1.80 22.38
CA ASP A 135 -48.55 -1.74 23.71
C ASP A 135 -49.09 -3.11 24.13
N GLU A 136 -48.67 -3.46 25.33
CA GLU A 136 -49.09 -4.54 26.20
C GLU A 136 -50.61 -4.56 26.40
N GLU A 137 -51.28 -5.68 26.09
CA GLU A 137 -52.45 -6.10 26.88
C GLU A 137 -52.35 -7.56 27.29
N VAL A 138 -52.21 -7.69 28.60
CA VAL A 138 -52.09 -8.88 29.41
C VAL A 138 -53.49 -9.44 29.73
N ALA A 139 -53.52 -10.75 29.99
CA ALA A 139 -54.49 -11.48 30.82
C ALA A 139 -55.80 -11.97 30.18
N VAL A 140 -56.42 -13.09 30.57
CA VAL A 140 -56.14 -14.24 31.47
C VAL A 140 -57.26 -15.26 31.16
N GLU A 141 -56.97 -16.54 31.43
CA GLU A 141 -57.84 -17.72 31.46
C GLU A 141 -59.33 -17.54 31.84
N ALA A 142 -60.22 -18.30 31.16
CA ALA A 142 -60.99 -19.42 31.72
C ALA A 142 -61.93 -20.04 30.67
#